data_AF-A0A2S9ISP7-F1
#
_entry.id   AF-A0A2S9ISP7-F1
#
_cell.length_a   1.000
_cell.length_b   1.000
_cell.length_c   1.000
_cell.angle_alpha   90.00
_cell.angle_beta   90.00
_cell.angle_gamma   90.00
#
_symmetry.space_group_name_H-M   'P 1'
#
loop_
_entity.id
_entity.type
_entity.pdbx_description
1 polymer ?
#
loop_
_entity_poly.entity_id
_entity_poly.type
_entity_poly.pdbx_seq_one_letter_code
_entity_poly.pdbx_strand_id
1 'polypeptide(L)'
;MFDMPVSAEAVRNAVVAACIAPFLVACSDSVPEATDQQLLEIIGSSSSFLGSDSPLSIPRSAVECVRVLSGLDADIYKDMPAEMLGAFKTGCRQEFAERLKDESRNPLGFTLESFENKDLAERITKLKETSDEANRVAAEEKREREKAESLAQAEAELEAARAEYRSFVASIDDRVSTAAPLCDEWLLNQASAKEKARNSVWAYRSAPEICKEATITQIRALAGKHLETLVNQTIKANSLFGFNKPYYGNASGEWFDQQMERLNADIAGMKAEIAG
;
A
#
# COMPACT_ATOMS: atom_id res chain seq x y z
N MET A 1 45.16 23.91 50.27
CA MET A 1 45.32 24.05 48.82
C MET A 1 44.36 25.14 48.40
N PHE A 2 44.92 26.35 48.24
CA PHE A 2 44.38 27.66 47.82
C PHE A 2 43.02 28.09 48.38
N ASP A 3 43.01 28.90 49.44
CA ASP A 3 43.10 30.38 49.45
C ASP A 3 41.79 31.08 49.09
N MET A 4 41.20 31.71 50.09
CA MET A 4 40.27 32.84 49.97
C MET A 4 41.09 34.14 49.72
N PRO A 5 40.52 35.34 49.87
CA PRO A 5 39.68 36.13 48.95
C PRO A 5 40.38 37.47 48.59
N VAL A 6 39.61 38.48 48.12
CA VAL A 6 39.73 39.93 48.44
C VAL A 6 39.75 40.91 47.24
N SER A 7 38.79 41.86 47.33
CA SER A 7 38.66 43.25 46.86
C SER A 7 38.90 43.61 45.39
N ALA A 8 37.94 44.20 44.67
CA ALA A 8 37.29 45.50 44.86
C ALA A 8 38.19 46.70 44.51
N GLU A 9 37.76 47.42 43.47
CA GLU A 9 37.97 48.82 43.06
C GLU A 9 37.98 48.84 41.52
N ALA A 10 37.41 49.79 40.78
CA ALA A 10 36.65 50.98 41.08
C ALA A 10 36.30 51.58 39.69
N VAL A 11 35.14 52.23 39.59
CA VAL A 11 34.99 53.52 38.88
C VAL A 11 35.09 53.47 37.34
N ARG A 12 33.94 53.60 36.64
CA ARG A 12 33.37 54.90 36.18
C ARG A 12 32.36 54.71 35.04
N ASN A 13 31.14 55.17 35.30
CA ASN A 13 30.26 55.97 34.45
C ASN A 13 30.46 55.92 32.92
N ALA A 14 29.45 55.39 32.23
CA ALA A 14 28.85 56.07 31.09
C ALA A 14 27.35 55.74 31.03
N VAL A 15 26.56 56.72 31.47
CA VAL A 15 25.15 56.85 31.12
C VAL A 15 25.08 57.01 29.60
N VAL A 16 24.64 55.98 28.89
CA VAL A 16 24.13 56.16 27.53
C VAL A 16 22.63 56.00 27.65
N ALA A 17 21.97 57.15 27.74
CA ALA A 17 20.56 57.29 27.44
C ALA A 17 20.35 56.84 25.98
N ALA A 18 20.08 55.54 25.79
CA ALA A 18 19.54 55.05 24.53
C ALA A 18 18.08 55.49 24.50
N CYS A 19 17.84 56.53 23.71
CA CYS A 19 16.52 57.05 23.39
C CYS A 19 15.53 55.92 23.23
N ILE A 20 14.52 55.90 24.10
CA ILE A 20 13.23 55.29 23.84
C ILE A 20 12.72 56.02 22.59
N ALA A 21 13.00 55.45 21.41
CA ALA A 21 12.27 55.80 20.22
C ALA A 21 10.83 55.40 20.50
N PRO A 22 9.85 56.32 20.44
CA PRO A 22 8.47 55.89 20.33
C PRO A 22 8.42 55.07 19.04
N PHE A 23 8.17 53.76 19.16
CA PHE A 23 7.66 53.00 18.04
C PHE A 23 6.39 53.72 17.62
N LEU A 24 6.54 54.54 16.57
CA LEU A 24 5.43 55.03 15.80
C LEU A 24 4.66 53.78 15.41
N VAL A 25 3.43 53.71 15.91
CA VAL A 25 2.36 52.88 15.36
C VAL A 25 2.21 53.33 13.92
N ALA A 26 3.01 52.75 13.03
CA ALA A 26 2.58 52.58 11.66
C ALA A 26 1.61 51.40 11.72
N CYS A 27 0.33 51.66 11.46
CA CYS A 27 -0.58 50.63 10.99
C CYS A 27 0.01 50.09 9.69
N SER A 28 0.96 49.17 9.82
CA SER A 28 1.56 48.53 8.67
C SER A 28 0.54 47.51 8.21
N ASP A 29 -0.23 47.86 7.20
CA ASP A 29 -0.95 46.93 6.31
C ASP A 29 0.02 45.96 5.59
N SER A 30 1.23 45.77 6.12
CA SER A 30 2.26 44.92 5.55
C SER A 30 1.97 43.48 5.94
N VAL A 31 1.60 42.70 4.92
CA VAL A 31 1.57 41.25 5.00
C VAL A 31 2.94 40.75 5.48
N PRO A 32 3.00 39.83 6.46
CA PRO A 32 4.26 39.23 6.89
C PRO A 32 5.02 38.63 5.71
N GLU A 33 6.34 38.87 5.66
CA GLU A 33 7.19 38.29 4.63
C GLU A 33 7.35 36.79 4.88
N ALA A 34 6.77 35.96 4.01
CA ALA A 34 6.89 34.51 4.05
C ALA A 34 7.51 33.99 2.76
N THR A 35 8.15 32.84 2.82
CA THR A 35 8.52 32.03 1.65
C THR A 35 7.31 31.24 1.13
N ASP A 36 7.38 30.75 -0.10
CA ASP A 36 6.31 29.92 -0.68
C ASP A 36 6.08 28.64 0.12
N GLN A 37 7.15 28.05 0.65
CA GLN A 37 7.08 26.88 1.52
C GLN A 37 6.34 27.18 2.83
N GLN A 38 6.62 28.32 3.46
CA GLN A 38 5.92 28.73 4.69
C GLN A 38 4.45 29.01 4.42
N LEU A 39 4.09 29.59 3.26
CA LEU A 39 2.68 29.74 2.87
C LEU A 39 2.01 28.38 2.66
N LEU A 40 2.68 27.40 2.03
CA LEU A 40 2.16 26.04 1.92
C LEU A 40 1.97 25.36 3.28
N GLU A 41 2.83 25.63 4.26
CA GLU A 41 2.69 25.08 5.61
C GLU A 41 1.49 25.67 6.36
N ILE A 42 1.22 26.98 6.19
CA ILE A 42 0.06 27.66 6.82
C ILE A 42 -1.25 27.16 6.21
N ILE A 43 -1.41 27.29 4.89
CA ILE A 43 -2.71 27.10 4.21
C ILE A 43 -2.82 25.80 3.40
N GLY A 44 -1.70 25.14 3.16
CA GLY A 44 -1.68 23.88 2.44
C GLY A 44 -2.09 22.69 3.30
N SER A 45 -2.45 21.62 2.59
CA SER A 45 -2.80 20.31 3.12
C SER A 45 -2.13 19.24 2.28
N SER A 46 -1.69 18.16 2.93
CA SER A 46 -1.26 16.96 2.21
C SER A 46 -2.47 16.27 1.59
N SER A 47 -2.25 15.62 0.46
CA SER A 47 -3.30 14.86 -0.21
C SER A 47 -3.49 13.53 0.53
N SER A 48 -4.69 13.31 1.10
CA SER A 48 -5.03 12.04 1.74
C SER A 48 -4.92 10.83 0.78
N PHE A 49 -4.99 11.06 -0.53
CA PHE A 49 -4.85 10.02 -1.55
C PHE A 49 -3.39 9.64 -1.84
N LEU A 50 -2.45 10.58 -1.69
CA LEU A 50 -1.04 10.35 -1.98
C LEU A 50 -0.26 9.91 -0.74
N GLY A 51 -0.81 10.12 0.46
CA GLY A 51 -0.21 9.73 1.73
C GLY A 51 0.51 10.91 2.42
N SER A 52 1.13 10.65 3.57
CA SER A 52 1.88 11.66 4.33
C SER A 52 3.03 12.29 3.56
N ASP A 53 3.57 11.58 2.58
CA ASP A 53 4.77 11.95 1.84
C ASP A 53 4.44 12.79 0.59
N SER A 54 3.17 13.15 0.40
CA SER A 54 2.75 14.01 -0.71
C SER A 54 3.17 15.46 -0.48
N PRO A 55 3.64 16.17 -1.51
CA PRO A 55 3.82 17.62 -1.44
C PRO A 55 2.56 18.33 -0.93
N LEU A 56 2.73 19.36 -0.08
CA LEU A 56 1.62 20.20 0.34
C LEU A 56 1.02 20.90 -0.89
N SER A 57 -0.31 20.96 -0.98
CA SER A 57 -1.03 21.79 -1.96
C SER A 57 -2.09 22.63 -1.27
N ILE A 58 -2.35 23.80 -1.85
CA ILE A 58 -3.41 24.71 -1.39
C ILE A 58 -4.75 24.17 -1.90
N PRO A 59 -5.69 23.83 -0.99
CA PRO A 59 -7.00 23.36 -1.40
C PRO A 59 -7.72 24.43 -2.19
N ARG A 60 -8.55 24.01 -3.14
CA ARG A 60 -9.30 24.93 -4.01
C ARG A 60 -10.16 25.91 -3.21
N SER A 61 -10.79 25.45 -2.13
CA SER A 61 -11.59 26.29 -1.23
C SER A 61 -10.76 27.43 -0.60
N ALA A 62 -9.52 27.16 -0.21
CA ALA A 62 -8.64 28.19 0.35
C ALA A 62 -8.32 29.26 -0.70
N VAL A 63 -8.01 28.88 -1.95
CA VAL A 63 -7.79 29.85 -3.03
C VAL A 63 -9.05 30.66 -3.33
N GLU A 64 -10.22 30.01 -3.44
CA GLU A 64 -11.49 30.70 -3.65
C GLU A 64 -11.77 31.71 -2.53
N CYS A 65 -11.55 31.32 -1.26
CA CYS A 65 -11.74 32.21 -0.12
C CYS A 65 -10.79 33.41 -0.15
N VAL A 66 -9.50 33.21 -0.42
CA VAL A 66 -8.54 34.32 -0.48
C VAL A 66 -8.84 35.28 -1.62
N ARG A 67 -9.25 34.77 -2.79
CA ARG A 67 -9.62 35.62 -3.95
C ARG A 67 -10.89 36.43 -3.71
N VAL A 68 -11.87 35.87 -3.01
CA VAL A 68 -13.11 36.58 -2.67
C VAL A 68 -12.90 37.60 -1.55
N LEU A 69 -12.11 37.25 -0.52
CA LEU A 69 -11.80 38.16 0.58
C LEU A 69 -10.99 39.38 0.11
N SER A 70 -9.98 39.16 -0.75
CA SER A 70 -9.17 40.24 -1.35
C SER A 70 -9.88 41.04 -2.44
N GLY A 71 -11.04 40.57 -2.90
CA GLY A 71 -11.81 41.21 -3.96
C GLY A 71 -11.19 41.07 -5.36
N LEU A 72 -10.28 40.11 -5.57
CA LEU A 72 -9.78 39.76 -6.90
C LEU A 72 -10.90 39.27 -7.83
N ASP A 73 -11.91 38.60 -7.27
CA ASP A 73 -13.03 38.03 -8.03
C ASP A 73 -14.31 38.88 -7.95
N ALA A 74 -14.21 40.17 -7.62
CA ALA A 74 -15.39 41.04 -7.48
C ALA A 74 -16.33 41.00 -8.69
N ASP A 75 -15.78 40.96 -9.91
CA ASP A 75 -16.55 40.87 -11.16
C ASP A 75 -17.26 39.51 -11.36
N ILE A 76 -16.74 38.44 -10.79
CA ILE A 76 -17.33 37.09 -10.85
C ILE A 76 -18.57 37.01 -9.93
N TYR A 77 -18.50 37.67 -8.77
CA TYR A 77 -19.55 37.64 -7.76
C TYR A 77 -20.51 38.85 -7.81
N LYS A 78 -20.42 39.71 -8.83
CA LYS A 78 -21.22 40.94 -8.95
C LYS A 78 -22.73 40.71 -8.96
N ASP A 79 -23.17 39.57 -9.47
CA ASP A 79 -24.59 39.19 -9.58
C ASP A 79 -25.08 38.38 -8.36
N MET A 80 -24.19 38.11 -7.39
CA MET A 80 -24.54 37.41 -6.16
C MET A 80 -25.24 38.39 -5.18
N PRO A 81 -26.37 38.01 -4.56
CA PRO A 81 -27.01 38.82 -3.53
C PRO A 81 -26.04 39.18 -2.40
N ALA A 82 -26.10 40.42 -1.90
CA ALA A 82 -25.16 40.93 -0.90
C ALA A 82 -25.16 40.09 0.39
N GLU A 83 -26.33 39.59 0.80
CA GLU A 83 -26.49 38.72 1.96
C GLU A 83 -25.76 37.38 1.76
N MET A 84 -25.84 36.79 0.55
CA MET A 84 -25.16 35.53 0.22
C MET A 84 -23.64 35.72 0.14
N LEU A 85 -23.18 36.80 -0.51
CA LEU A 85 -21.76 37.11 -0.59
C LEU A 85 -21.18 37.43 0.79
N GLY A 86 -21.94 38.14 1.63
CA GLY A 86 -21.58 38.41 3.02
C GLY A 86 -21.45 37.12 3.84
N ALA A 87 -22.41 36.21 3.72
CA ALA A 87 -22.36 34.90 4.37
C ALA A 87 -21.15 34.07 3.91
N PHE A 88 -20.88 34.04 2.60
CA PHE A 88 -19.72 33.32 2.04
C PHE A 88 -18.38 33.89 2.54
N LYS A 89 -18.20 35.22 2.48
CA LYS A 89 -17.02 35.89 3.06
C LYS A 89 -16.87 35.60 4.56
N THR A 90 -17.97 35.54 5.29
CA THR A 90 -17.95 35.21 6.73
C THR A 90 -17.47 33.78 6.96
N GLY A 91 -17.94 32.81 6.17
CA GLY A 91 -17.44 31.43 6.21
C GLY A 91 -15.94 31.35 5.92
N CYS A 92 -15.47 32.05 4.89
CA CYS A 92 -14.04 32.11 4.56
C CYS A 92 -13.19 32.71 5.68
N ARG A 93 -13.67 33.78 6.34
CA ARG A 93 -12.98 34.36 7.51
C ARG A 93 -12.94 33.38 8.67
N GLN A 94 -14.01 32.64 8.93
CA GLN A 94 -14.03 31.63 9.98
C GLN A 94 -13.04 30.50 9.70
N GLU A 95 -12.96 30.00 8.46
CA GLU A 95 -12.00 28.97 8.08
C GLU A 95 -10.55 29.43 8.29
N PHE A 96 -10.19 30.63 7.80
CA PHE A 96 -8.84 31.16 8.01
C PHE A 96 -8.56 31.48 9.47
N ALA A 97 -9.53 32.01 10.21
CA ALA A 97 -9.36 32.29 11.63
C ALA A 97 -9.03 31.01 12.39
N GLU A 98 -9.70 29.90 12.08
CA GLU A 98 -9.43 28.63 12.73
C GLU A 98 -8.04 28.09 12.37
N ARG A 99 -7.65 28.14 11.10
CA ARG A 99 -6.30 27.72 10.66
C ARG A 99 -5.20 28.57 11.28
N LEU A 100 -5.40 29.87 11.43
CA LEU A 100 -4.39 30.82 11.93
C LEU A 100 -4.23 30.80 13.45
N LYS A 101 -5.18 30.21 14.20
CA LYS A 101 -5.05 29.97 15.65
C LYS A 101 -3.99 28.94 15.99
N ASP A 102 -3.66 28.04 15.06
CA ASP A 102 -2.60 27.06 15.26
C ASP A 102 -1.23 27.75 15.14
N GLU A 103 -0.66 28.11 16.29
CA GLU A 103 0.65 28.76 16.38
C GLU A 103 1.76 27.93 15.71
N SER A 104 1.63 26.60 15.68
CA SER A 104 2.61 25.74 15.03
C SER A 104 2.60 25.87 13.50
N ARG A 105 1.43 26.19 12.93
CA ARG A 105 1.25 26.45 11.51
C ARG A 105 1.44 27.92 11.15
N ASN A 106 1.28 28.83 12.10
CA ASN A 106 1.37 30.26 11.89
C ASN A 106 2.50 30.95 12.73
N PRO A 107 3.76 30.52 12.61
CA PRO A 107 4.87 31.10 13.40
C PRO A 107 5.21 32.54 12.99
N LEU A 108 4.76 32.98 11.80
CA LEU A 108 5.01 34.32 11.25
C LEU A 108 3.93 35.33 11.65
N GLY A 109 2.89 34.91 12.36
CA GLY A 109 1.85 35.82 12.89
C GLY A 109 0.94 36.40 11.80
N PHE A 110 0.62 35.64 10.75
CA PHE A 110 -0.39 36.04 9.78
C PHE A 110 -1.73 36.26 10.47
N THR A 111 -2.40 37.34 10.09
CA THR A 111 -3.74 37.69 10.57
C THR A 111 -4.77 37.52 9.46
N LEU A 112 -6.06 37.61 9.78
CA LEU A 112 -7.12 37.56 8.77
C LEU A 112 -6.98 38.66 7.72
N GLU A 113 -6.60 39.87 8.15
CA GLU A 113 -6.40 41.04 7.29
C GLU A 113 -5.30 40.79 6.26
N SER A 114 -4.31 39.95 6.59
CA SER A 114 -3.26 39.55 5.64
C SER A 114 -3.84 38.83 4.42
N PHE A 115 -4.88 38.01 4.60
CA PHE A 115 -5.55 37.26 3.51
C PHE A 115 -6.61 38.09 2.75
N GLU A 116 -6.90 39.30 3.21
CA GLU A 116 -7.69 40.29 2.46
C GLU A 116 -6.79 41.14 1.53
N ASN A 117 -5.46 40.98 1.61
CA ASN A 117 -4.52 41.66 0.73
C ASN A 117 -4.47 41.02 -0.67
N LYS A 118 -4.56 41.85 -1.72
CA LYS A 118 -4.55 41.40 -3.12
C LYS A 118 -3.24 40.75 -3.57
N ASP A 119 -2.10 41.29 -3.15
CA ASP A 119 -0.79 40.78 -3.56
C ASP A 119 -0.53 39.39 -2.96
N LEU A 120 -0.88 39.19 -1.69
CA LEU A 120 -0.84 37.87 -1.07
C LEU A 120 -1.80 36.90 -1.76
N ALA A 121 -3.00 37.36 -2.13
CA ALA A 121 -3.99 36.55 -2.81
C ALA A 121 -3.55 36.07 -4.20
N GLU A 122 -2.91 36.95 -4.99
CA GLU A 122 -2.32 36.58 -6.27
C GLU A 122 -1.18 35.58 -6.11
N ARG A 123 -0.32 35.80 -5.10
CA ARG A 123 0.77 34.88 -4.79
C ARG A 123 0.27 33.50 -4.38
N ILE A 124 -0.73 33.42 -3.51
CA ILE A 124 -1.39 32.17 -3.09
C ILE A 124 -2.02 31.46 -4.30
N THR A 125 -2.64 32.21 -5.22
CA THR A 125 -3.20 31.65 -6.46
C THR A 125 -2.10 31.02 -7.32
N LYS A 126 -0.98 31.72 -7.56
CA LYS A 126 0.16 31.18 -8.34
C LYS A 126 0.80 29.98 -7.66
N LEU A 127 0.94 30.03 -6.34
CA LEU A 127 1.50 28.95 -5.52
C LEU A 127 0.63 27.68 -5.60
N LYS A 128 -0.68 27.82 -5.73
CA LYS A 128 -1.57 26.68 -5.99
C LYS A 128 -1.22 25.99 -7.30
N GLU A 129 -1.06 26.74 -8.39
CA GLU A 129 -0.74 26.16 -9.70
C GLU A 129 0.57 25.36 -9.64
N THR A 130 1.61 25.93 -9.01
CA THR A 130 2.90 25.25 -8.82
C THR A 130 2.80 24.00 -7.95
N SER A 131 2.06 24.06 -6.84
CA SER A 131 1.90 22.92 -5.92
C SER A 131 0.99 21.82 -6.47
N ASP A 132 0.00 22.16 -7.30
CA ASP A 132 -0.83 21.18 -8.00
C ASP A 132 -0.01 20.43 -9.06
N GLU A 133 0.86 21.13 -9.80
CA GLU A 133 1.77 20.50 -10.76
C GLU A 133 2.79 19.57 -10.07
N ALA A 134 3.38 20.02 -8.96
CA ALA A 134 4.28 19.18 -8.16
C ALA A 134 3.58 17.90 -7.66
N ASN A 135 2.32 18.01 -7.22
CA ASN A 135 1.53 16.86 -6.81
C ASN A 135 1.18 15.93 -7.98
N ARG A 136 0.91 16.47 -9.17
CA ARG A 136 0.67 15.68 -10.38
C ARG A 136 1.89 14.85 -10.74
N VAL A 137 3.08 15.46 -10.74
CA VAL A 137 4.35 14.77 -11.00
C VAL A 137 4.61 13.70 -9.94
N ALA A 138 4.48 14.03 -8.65
CA ALA A 138 4.69 13.06 -7.57
C ALA A 138 3.69 11.88 -7.63
N ALA A 139 2.45 12.13 -8.01
CA ALA A 139 1.44 11.08 -8.22
C ALA A 139 1.81 10.15 -9.40
N GLU A 140 2.31 10.71 -10.50
CA GLU A 140 2.76 9.96 -11.66
C GLU A 140 3.99 9.11 -11.33
N GLU A 141 5.00 9.69 -10.67
CA GLU A 141 6.19 8.96 -10.21
C GLU A 141 5.83 7.82 -9.25
N LYS A 142 4.95 8.08 -8.28
CA LYS A 142 4.45 7.05 -7.35
C LYS A 142 3.78 5.91 -8.12
N ARG A 143 2.92 6.24 -9.07
CA ARG A 143 2.21 5.25 -9.89
C ARG A 143 3.18 4.42 -10.73
N GLU A 144 4.20 5.03 -11.34
CA GLU A 144 5.19 4.31 -12.11
C GLU A 144 6.05 3.40 -11.23
N ARG A 145 6.43 3.85 -10.02
CA ARG A 145 7.12 3.01 -9.04
C ARG A 145 6.27 1.81 -8.61
N GLU A 146 5.01 2.03 -8.23
CA GLU A 146 4.10 0.96 -7.83
C GLU A 146 3.86 -0.06 -8.95
N LYS A 147 3.77 0.40 -10.21
CA LYS A 147 3.71 -0.49 -11.38
C LYS A 147 4.98 -1.32 -11.53
N ALA A 148 6.15 -0.70 -11.40
CA ALA A 148 7.42 -1.40 -11.52
C ALA A 148 7.62 -2.44 -10.41
N GLU A 149 7.27 -2.09 -9.17
CA GLU A 149 7.31 -3.00 -8.01
C GLU A 149 6.33 -4.17 -8.19
N SER A 150 5.09 -3.89 -8.60
CA SER A 150 4.09 -4.93 -8.86
C SER A 150 4.50 -5.86 -9.99
N LEU A 151 5.10 -5.33 -11.06
CA LEU A 151 5.63 -6.12 -12.17
C LEU A 151 6.76 -7.05 -11.69
N ALA A 152 7.74 -6.51 -10.95
CA ALA A 152 8.85 -7.29 -10.42
C ALA A 152 8.38 -8.39 -9.46
N GLN A 153 7.40 -8.10 -8.61
CA GLN A 153 6.80 -9.09 -7.71
C GLN A 153 6.11 -10.21 -8.49
N ALA A 154 5.29 -9.87 -9.49
CA ALA A 154 4.59 -10.86 -10.30
C ALA A 154 5.54 -11.73 -11.12
N GLU A 155 6.67 -11.18 -11.60
CA GLU A 155 7.72 -11.95 -12.27
C GLU A 155 8.40 -12.93 -11.31
N ALA A 156 8.73 -12.49 -10.10
CA ALA A 156 9.30 -13.35 -9.07
C ALA A 156 8.34 -14.50 -8.68
N GLU A 157 7.05 -14.21 -8.53
CA GLU A 157 6.02 -15.22 -8.23
C GLU A 157 5.85 -16.22 -9.38
N LEU A 158 5.91 -15.78 -10.64
CA LEU A 158 5.85 -16.67 -11.81
C LEU A 158 7.07 -17.60 -11.86
N GLU A 159 8.27 -17.09 -11.61
CA GLU A 159 9.48 -17.92 -11.55
C GLU A 159 9.47 -18.91 -10.39
N ALA A 160 8.99 -18.48 -9.21
CA ALA A 160 8.80 -19.38 -8.07
C ALA A 160 7.80 -20.51 -8.41
N ALA A 161 6.67 -20.17 -9.03
CA ALA A 161 5.67 -21.15 -9.46
C ALA A 161 6.23 -22.12 -10.52
N ARG A 162 7.06 -21.63 -11.46
CA ARG A 162 7.77 -22.47 -12.44
C ARG A 162 8.72 -23.44 -11.75
N ALA A 163 9.54 -22.96 -10.82
CA ALA A 163 10.50 -23.79 -10.11
C ALA A 163 9.81 -24.86 -9.26
N GLU A 164 8.79 -24.47 -8.49
CA GLU A 164 7.96 -25.38 -7.70
C GLU A 164 7.34 -26.48 -8.58
N TYR A 165 6.73 -26.08 -9.70
CA TYR A 165 6.04 -27.04 -10.55
C TYR A 165 6.97 -27.94 -11.36
N ARG A 166 8.13 -27.43 -11.79
CA ARG A 166 9.21 -28.27 -12.38
C ARG A 166 9.68 -29.33 -11.39
N SER A 167 9.88 -28.95 -10.13
CA SER A 167 10.24 -29.88 -9.06
C SER A 167 9.18 -30.96 -8.87
N PHE A 168 7.90 -30.56 -8.82
CA PHE A 168 6.80 -31.52 -8.76
C PHE A 168 6.81 -32.50 -9.94
N VAL A 169 6.88 -31.99 -11.18
CA VAL A 169 6.89 -32.82 -12.40
C VAL A 169 8.05 -33.83 -12.36
N ALA A 170 9.25 -33.39 -11.96
CA ALA A 170 10.41 -34.26 -11.81
C ALA A 170 10.25 -35.32 -10.70
N SER A 171 9.41 -35.06 -9.70
CA SER A 171 9.15 -35.99 -8.59
C SER A 171 8.07 -37.04 -8.87
N ILE A 172 7.30 -36.92 -9.96
CA ILE A 172 6.15 -37.81 -10.21
C ILE A 172 6.58 -39.28 -10.25
N ASP A 173 7.65 -39.61 -10.98
CA ASP A 173 8.06 -41.00 -11.14
C ASP A 173 8.63 -41.60 -9.84
N ASP A 174 9.32 -40.80 -9.03
CA ASP A 174 9.79 -41.22 -7.69
C ASP A 174 8.61 -41.50 -6.74
N ARG A 175 7.60 -40.62 -6.75
CA ARG A 175 6.37 -40.80 -5.98
C ARG A 175 5.59 -42.04 -6.41
N VAL A 176 5.47 -42.28 -7.71
CA VAL A 176 4.85 -43.49 -8.27
C VAL A 176 5.65 -44.73 -7.89
N SER A 177 6.98 -44.69 -7.97
CA SER A 177 7.85 -45.80 -7.58
C SER A 177 7.74 -46.11 -6.08
N THR A 178 7.55 -45.09 -5.25
CA THR A 178 7.31 -45.25 -3.80
C THR A 178 5.94 -45.88 -3.52
N ALA A 179 4.92 -45.54 -4.32
CA ALA A 179 3.57 -46.09 -4.19
C ALA A 179 3.45 -47.54 -4.71
N ALA A 180 4.25 -47.93 -5.71
CA ALA A 180 4.17 -49.23 -6.37
C ALA A 180 4.16 -50.44 -5.39
N PRO A 181 5.11 -50.59 -4.45
CA PRO A 181 5.09 -51.72 -3.52
C PRO A 181 3.86 -51.73 -2.61
N LEU A 182 3.32 -50.56 -2.25
CA LEU A 182 2.09 -50.46 -1.46
C LEU A 182 0.87 -50.83 -2.28
N CYS A 183 0.84 -50.52 -3.57
CA CYS A 183 -0.21 -50.96 -4.47
C CYS A 183 -0.23 -52.49 -4.65
N ASP A 184 0.95 -53.11 -4.78
CA ASP A 184 1.08 -54.57 -4.81
C ASP A 184 0.61 -55.19 -3.49
N GLU A 185 1.01 -54.61 -2.36
CA GLU A 185 0.57 -55.04 -1.03
C GLU A 185 -0.94 -54.89 -0.85
N TRP A 186 -1.53 -53.79 -1.34
CA TRP A 186 -2.97 -53.57 -1.29
C TRP A 186 -3.72 -54.66 -2.07
N LEU A 187 -3.27 -55.00 -3.28
CA LEU A 187 -3.87 -56.05 -4.11
C LEU A 187 -3.79 -57.44 -3.44
N LEU A 188 -2.65 -57.77 -2.83
CA LEU A 188 -2.45 -59.02 -2.09
C LEU A 188 -3.37 -59.12 -0.86
N ASN A 189 -3.47 -58.05 -0.08
CA ASN A 189 -4.37 -58.01 1.08
C ASN A 189 -5.84 -58.05 0.65
N GLN A 190 -6.22 -57.41 -0.45
CA GLN A 190 -7.59 -57.50 -0.98
C GLN A 190 -7.96 -58.93 -1.35
N ALA A 191 -7.07 -59.64 -2.08
CA ALA A 191 -7.31 -61.03 -2.43
C ALA A 191 -7.49 -61.90 -1.18
N SER A 192 -6.64 -61.70 -0.18
CA SER A 192 -6.69 -62.43 1.10
C SER A 192 -7.98 -62.14 1.89
N ALA A 193 -8.40 -60.87 1.96
CA ALA A 193 -9.66 -60.49 2.61
C ALA A 193 -10.87 -61.11 1.91
N LYS A 194 -10.85 -61.18 0.56
CA LYS A 194 -11.91 -61.81 -0.23
C LYS A 194 -12.01 -63.32 -0.01
N GLU A 195 -10.88 -64.00 0.15
CA GLU A 195 -10.84 -65.44 0.46
C GLU A 195 -11.38 -65.74 1.86
N LYS A 196 -10.99 -64.93 2.85
CA LYS A 196 -11.42 -65.08 4.24
C LYS A 196 -12.91 -64.77 4.43
N ALA A 197 -13.39 -63.68 3.83
CA ALA A 197 -14.76 -63.21 3.96
C ALA A 197 -15.29 -62.68 2.61
N ARG A 198 -16.05 -63.52 1.89
CA ARG A 198 -16.62 -63.16 0.58
C ARG A 198 -17.57 -61.96 0.60
N ASN A 199 -18.11 -61.61 1.77
CA ASN A 199 -18.99 -60.46 1.98
C ASN A 199 -18.27 -59.26 2.61
N SER A 200 -16.93 -59.29 2.69
CA SER A 200 -16.12 -58.17 3.17
C SER A 200 -16.34 -56.92 2.31
N VAL A 201 -16.32 -55.75 2.94
CA VAL A 201 -16.31 -54.45 2.23
C VAL A 201 -15.08 -54.32 1.32
N TRP A 202 -13.99 -55.02 1.64
CA TRP A 202 -12.74 -55.00 0.86
C TRP A 202 -12.80 -55.89 -0.38
N ALA A 203 -13.64 -56.93 -0.39
CA ALA A 203 -13.70 -57.92 -1.46
C ALA A 203 -14.07 -57.35 -2.84
N TYR A 204 -14.74 -56.19 -2.87
CA TYR A 204 -15.19 -55.51 -4.08
C TYR A 204 -14.75 -54.05 -4.16
N ARG A 205 -13.91 -53.59 -3.23
CA ARG A 205 -13.40 -52.22 -3.25
C ARG A 205 -12.50 -52.02 -4.47
N SER A 206 -12.66 -50.90 -5.17
CA SER A 206 -11.74 -50.58 -6.27
C SER A 206 -10.38 -50.15 -5.71
N ALA A 207 -9.31 -50.49 -6.43
CA ALA A 207 -7.97 -50.02 -6.09
C ALA A 207 -7.93 -48.48 -6.04
N PRO A 208 -7.17 -47.89 -5.10
CA PRO A 208 -6.93 -46.46 -5.06
C PRO A 208 -6.43 -45.92 -6.41
N GLU A 209 -6.74 -44.66 -6.69
CA GLU A 209 -6.42 -44.02 -7.98
C GLU A 209 -4.92 -44.02 -8.29
N ILE A 210 -4.08 -43.86 -7.25
CA ILE A 210 -2.61 -43.93 -7.38
C ILE A 210 -2.10 -45.30 -7.86
N CYS A 211 -2.89 -46.37 -7.71
CA CYS A 211 -2.54 -47.71 -8.16
C CYS A 211 -3.01 -48.02 -9.58
N LYS A 212 -3.63 -47.05 -10.29
CA LYS A 212 -4.14 -47.23 -11.64
C LYS A 212 -3.20 -46.56 -12.65
N GLU A 213 -2.60 -47.36 -13.54
CA GLU A 213 -1.67 -46.84 -14.56
C GLU A 213 -2.32 -45.78 -15.48
N ALA A 214 -3.60 -45.96 -15.81
CA ALA A 214 -4.34 -44.97 -16.60
C ALA A 214 -4.42 -43.60 -15.91
N THR A 215 -4.61 -43.58 -14.59
CA THR A 215 -4.66 -42.36 -13.79
C THR A 215 -3.29 -41.70 -13.70
N ILE A 216 -2.22 -42.48 -13.48
CA ILE A 216 -0.84 -41.95 -13.46
C ILE A 216 -0.45 -41.38 -14.84
N THR A 217 -0.79 -42.06 -15.92
CA THR A 217 -0.56 -41.57 -17.29
C THR A 217 -1.27 -40.24 -17.53
N GLN A 218 -2.53 -40.11 -17.08
CA GLN A 218 -3.28 -38.86 -17.17
C GLN A 218 -2.62 -37.74 -16.36
N ILE A 219 -2.15 -38.04 -15.14
CA ILE A 219 -1.47 -37.07 -14.28
C ILE A 219 -0.18 -36.57 -14.93
N ARG A 220 0.66 -37.46 -15.47
CA ARG A 220 1.87 -37.07 -16.21
C ARG A 220 1.54 -36.12 -17.38
N ALA A 221 0.51 -36.43 -18.15
CA ALA A 221 0.08 -35.60 -19.28
C ALA A 221 -0.43 -34.22 -18.83
N LEU A 222 -1.24 -34.17 -17.76
CA LEU A 222 -1.72 -32.91 -17.19
C LEU A 222 -0.57 -32.07 -16.62
N ALA A 223 0.36 -32.69 -15.91
CA ALA A 223 1.53 -32.03 -15.36
C ALA A 223 2.41 -31.44 -16.47
N GLY A 224 2.65 -32.17 -17.55
CA GLY A 224 3.37 -31.66 -18.72
C GLY A 224 2.68 -30.43 -19.33
N LYS A 225 1.35 -30.50 -19.54
CA LYS A 225 0.56 -29.38 -20.09
C LYS A 225 0.54 -28.15 -19.19
N HIS A 226 0.41 -28.34 -17.87
CA HIS A 226 0.45 -27.24 -16.91
C HIS A 226 1.83 -26.59 -16.86
N LEU A 227 2.91 -27.38 -16.91
CA LEU A 227 4.26 -26.85 -16.96
C LEU A 227 4.50 -26.05 -18.24
N GLU A 228 4.08 -26.56 -19.40
CA GLU A 228 4.17 -25.84 -20.67
C GLU A 228 3.41 -24.50 -20.60
N THR A 229 2.21 -24.51 -20.01
CA THR A 229 1.41 -23.29 -19.81
C THR A 229 2.17 -22.28 -18.95
N LEU A 230 2.74 -22.70 -17.83
CA LEU A 230 3.52 -21.82 -16.94
C LEU A 230 4.78 -21.28 -17.62
N VAL A 231 5.50 -22.12 -18.38
CA VAL A 231 6.74 -21.72 -19.08
C VAL A 231 6.45 -20.70 -20.18
N ASN A 232 5.30 -20.80 -20.85
CA ASN A 232 4.91 -19.88 -21.92
C ASN A 232 4.19 -18.62 -21.43
N GLN A 233 3.88 -18.52 -20.13
CA GLN A 233 3.29 -17.30 -19.57
C GLN A 233 4.30 -16.15 -19.48
N THR A 234 3.80 -14.93 -19.56
CA THR A 234 4.58 -13.71 -19.38
C THR A 234 3.76 -12.70 -18.59
N ILE A 235 4.40 -11.95 -17.69
CA ILE A 235 3.72 -10.84 -17.02
C ILE A 235 3.58 -9.69 -18.02
N LYS A 236 2.37 -9.13 -18.13
CA LYS A 236 2.14 -7.94 -18.92
C LYS A 236 2.12 -6.73 -17.99
N ALA A 237 2.84 -5.67 -18.36
CA ALA A 237 2.93 -4.42 -17.59
C ALA A 237 1.56 -3.78 -17.24
N ASN A 238 0.49 -4.13 -17.96
CA ASN A 238 -0.86 -3.61 -17.76
C ASN A 238 -1.85 -4.64 -17.17
N SER A 239 -1.38 -5.79 -16.67
CA SER A 239 -2.25 -6.80 -16.06
C SER A 239 -2.57 -6.44 -14.61
N LEU A 240 -3.84 -6.21 -14.29
CA LEU A 240 -4.31 -6.01 -12.91
C LEU A 240 -4.23 -7.27 -12.04
N PHE A 241 -4.03 -8.45 -12.63
CA PHE A 241 -4.21 -9.75 -11.96
C PHE A 241 -2.95 -10.63 -12.02
N GLY A 242 -1.76 -10.05 -12.15
CA GLY A 242 -0.51 -10.83 -12.24
C GLY A 242 -0.55 -11.86 -13.36
N PHE A 243 -0.28 -13.14 -13.03
CA PHE A 243 -0.41 -14.29 -13.94
C PHE A 243 -1.50 -15.28 -13.50
N ASN A 244 -2.02 -16.04 -14.45
CA ASN A 244 -3.02 -17.07 -14.18
C ASN A 244 -2.33 -18.38 -13.74
N LYS A 245 -2.25 -18.63 -12.42
CA LYS A 245 -1.74 -19.89 -11.89
C LYS A 245 -2.70 -21.03 -12.27
N PRO A 246 -2.24 -22.08 -12.98
CA PRO A 246 -3.10 -23.20 -13.34
C PRO A 246 -3.64 -23.89 -12.08
N TYR A 247 -4.89 -24.32 -12.13
CA TYR A 247 -5.41 -25.25 -11.13
C TYR A 247 -4.81 -26.64 -11.39
N TYR A 248 -3.98 -27.12 -10.46
CA TYR A 248 -3.22 -28.36 -10.65
C TYR A 248 -4.03 -29.63 -10.34
N GLY A 249 -5.07 -29.56 -9.52
CA GLY A 249 -5.93 -30.70 -9.19
C GLY A 249 -5.13 -31.96 -8.80
N ASN A 250 -5.40 -33.08 -9.49
CA ASN A 250 -4.71 -34.36 -9.26
C ASN A 250 -3.24 -34.35 -9.72
N ALA A 251 -2.81 -33.36 -10.50
CA ALA A 251 -1.42 -33.17 -10.91
C ALA A 251 -0.69 -32.24 -9.94
N SER A 252 -0.74 -32.58 -8.64
CA SER A 252 -0.10 -31.85 -7.55
C SER A 252 0.54 -32.81 -6.54
N GLY A 253 1.56 -32.34 -5.81
CA GLY A 253 2.21 -33.12 -4.75
C GLY A 253 1.24 -33.50 -3.64
N GLU A 254 0.37 -32.56 -3.26
CA GLU A 254 -0.67 -32.76 -2.24
C GLU A 254 -1.60 -33.93 -2.59
N TRP A 255 -2.00 -34.07 -3.86
CA TRP A 255 -2.82 -35.20 -4.29
C TRP A 255 -2.09 -36.53 -4.07
N PHE A 256 -0.80 -36.62 -4.41
CA PHE A 256 0.00 -37.83 -4.19
C PHE A 256 0.10 -38.15 -2.69
N ASP A 257 0.36 -37.16 -1.86
CA ASP A 257 0.48 -37.33 -0.41
C ASP A 257 -0.85 -37.87 0.18
N GLN A 258 -1.99 -37.27 -0.21
CA GLN A 258 -3.32 -37.74 0.19
C GLN A 258 -3.63 -39.16 -0.30
N GLN A 259 -3.21 -39.53 -1.52
CA GLN A 259 -3.41 -40.90 -2.01
C GLN A 259 -2.54 -41.92 -1.26
N MET A 260 -1.31 -41.55 -0.92
CA MET A 260 -0.41 -42.40 -0.13
C MET A 260 -0.95 -42.64 1.28
N GLU A 261 -1.49 -41.62 1.94
CA GLU A 261 -2.15 -41.77 3.25
C GLU A 261 -3.35 -42.72 3.17
N ARG A 262 -4.20 -42.56 2.16
CA ARG A 262 -5.37 -43.44 1.94
C ARG A 262 -4.96 -44.88 1.66
N LEU A 263 -3.93 -45.09 0.84
CA LEU A 263 -3.42 -46.41 0.50
C LEU A 263 -2.91 -47.14 1.75
N ASN A 264 -2.12 -46.47 2.58
CA ASN A 264 -1.65 -47.02 3.85
C ASN A 264 -2.79 -47.34 4.81
N ALA A 265 -3.79 -46.46 4.93
CA ALA A 265 -4.95 -46.69 5.78
C ALA A 265 -5.78 -47.90 5.32
N ASP A 266 -5.98 -48.06 4.00
CA ASP A 266 -6.69 -49.20 3.44
C ASP A 266 -5.94 -50.52 3.68
N ILE A 267 -4.60 -50.54 3.50
CA ILE A 267 -3.76 -51.72 3.79
C ILE A 267 -3.89 -52.11 5.26
N ALA A 268 -3.79 -51.15 6.17
CA ALA A 268 -3.92 -51.41 7.61
C ALA A 268 -5.30 -51.96 7.97
N GLY A 269 -6.37 -51.41 7.38
CA GLY A 269 -7.75 -51.88 7.57
C GLY A 269 -7.95 -53.33 7.09
N MET A 270 -7.44 -53.66 5.90
CA MET A 270 -7.52 -55.03 5.37
C MET A 270 -6.74 -56.02 6.26
N LYS A 271 -5.53 -55.66 6.68
CA LYS A 271 -4.72 -56.51 7.58
C LYS A 271 -5.41 -56.81 8.90
N ALA A 272 -6.06 -55.82 9.50
CA ALA A 272 -6.81 -56.01 10.74
C ALA A 272 -7.96 -57.01 10.57
N GLU A 273 -8.69 -56.92 9.45
CA GLU A 273 -9.79 -57.86 9.14
C GLU A 273 -9.28 -59.27 8.80
N ILE A 274 -8.15 -59.37 8.11
CA ILE A 274 -7.50 -60.66 7.83
C ILE A 274 -7.01 -61.32 9.12
N ALA A 275 -6.59 -60.55 10.12
CA ALA A 275 -6.09 -61.08 11.39
C ALA A 275 -7.19 -61.49 12.40
N GLY A 276 -8.33 -60.80 12.42
CA GLY A 276 -9.45 -61.06 13.36
C GLY A 276 -10.41 -62.14 12.89
#